data_AF-A0A1G9CUF5-F1
#
_entry.id   AF-A0A1G9CUF5-F1
#
_cell.length_a   1.000
_cell.length_b   1.000
_cell.length_c   1.000
_cell.angle_alpha   90.00
_cell.angle_beta   90.00
_cell.angle_gamma   90.00
#
_symmetry.space_group_name_H-M   'P 1'
#
loop_
_entity.id
_entity.type
_entity.pdbx_description
1 polymer ?
#
loop_
_entity_poly.entity_id
_entity_poly.type
_entity_poly.pdbx_seq_one_letter_code
_entity_poly.pdbx_strand_id
1 'polypeptide(L)'
;MSALFDILGGVLAEAFGPSGEDHSRGDGDVFLDGEWHEGELFFGPTKIIWDERIVFSNEEGRVEQIIDHDPPHPNFVVLHFRRPKDVVLLAVHRRELTRVGAVLQLPL
;
A
#
# COMPACT_ATOMS: atom_id res chain seq x y z
N MET A 1 -11.23 10.70 -45.01
CA MET A 1 -9.98 10.73 -44.22
C MET A 1 -10.23 9.95 -42.94
N SER A 2 -9.31 9.06 -42.58
CA SER A 2 -9.41 8.12 -41.46
C SER A 2 -8.91 8.72 -40.14
N ALA A 3 -9.50 8.26 -39.03
CA ALA A 3 -8.97 7.95 -37.68
C ALA A 3 -10.19 7.97 -36.73
N LEU A 4 -10.71 6.91 -36.11
CA LEU A 4 -10.13 5.80 -35.34
C LEU A 4 -9.12 6.26 -34.29
N PHE A 5 -9.58 6.48 -33.06
CA PHE A 5 -8.89 6.11 -31.83
C PHE A 5 -9.91 5.77 -30.73
N ASP A 6 -9.49 4.85 -29.90
CA ASP A 6 -10.27 3.85 -29.20
C ASP A 6 -11.18 4.34 -28.07
N ILE A 7 -12.27 3.59 -27.94
CA ILE A 7 -13.08 3.45 -26.74
C ILE A 7 -12.30 2.59 -25.75
N LEU A 8 -11.89 3.18 -24.63
CA LEU A 8 -11.71 2.49 -23.35
C LEU A 8 -12.45 3.39 -22.34
N GLY A 9 -13.72 3.14 -22.05
CA GLY A 9 -14.16 1.98 -21.26
C GLY A 9 -14.35 2.45 -19.82
N GLY A 10 -15.52 3.02 -19.52
CA GLY A 10 -16.40 2.42 -18.50
C GLY A 10 -16.31 3.21 -17.19
N VAL A 11 -17.30 4.04 -16.85
CA VAL A 11 -18.51 3.67 -16.09
C VAL A 11 -18.16 3.17 -14.67
N LEU A 12 -18.70 3.90 -13.67
CA LEU A 12 -18.70 3.70 -12.21
C LEU A 12 -17.58 4.40 -11.41
N ALA A 13 -17.71 5.73 -11.29
CA ALA A 13 -17.23 6.47 -10.11
C ALA A 13 -18.22 6.35 -8.92
N GLU A 14 -18.89 5.21 -8.79
CA GLU A 14 -19.84 4.93 -7.71
C GLU A 14 -19.42 3.66 -6.98
N ALA A 15 -19.43 3.75 -5.64
CA ALA A 15 -19.43 2.66 -4.68
C ALA A 15 -18.09 2.03 -4.27
N PHE A 16 -17.17 2.82 -3.70
CA PHE A 16 -16.27 2.30 -2.65
C PHE A 16 -16.14 3.30 -1.50
N GLY A 17 -17.26 3.55 -0.81
CA GLY A 17 -17.30 4.00 0.59
C GLY A 17 -17.73 2.81 1.48
N PRO A 18 -17.27 2.72 2.74
CA PRO A 18 -17.07 1.45 3.45
C PRO A 18 -18.37 0.93 4.05
N SER A 19 -18.98 -0.06 3.41
CA SER A 19 -20.04 -0.88 4.01
C SER A 19 -19.81 -2.34 3.68
N GLY A 20 -19.10 -3.02 4.56
CA GLY A 20 -18.79 -4.44 4.50
C GLY A 20 -17.74 -4.74 5.55
N GLU A 21 -17.95 -5.78 6.35
CA GLU A 21 -17.09 -6.21 7.45
C GLU A 21 -15.59 -6.01 7.19
N ASP A 22 -14.91 -5.58 8.24
CA ASP A 22 -13.59 -4.94 8.39
C ASP A 22 -12.36 -5.74 7.90
N HIS A 23 -12.51 -6.53 6.82
CA HIS A 23 -11.45 -7.37 6.27
C HIS A 23 -10.56 -6.65 5.24
N SER A 24 -10.89 -5.42 4.86
CA SER A 24 -10.06 -4.58 3.99
C SER A 24 -9.09 -3.70 4.76
N ARG A 25 -9.22 -3.63 6.09
CA ARG A 25 -8.43 -2.75 6.94
C ARG A 25 -7.29 -3.50 7.63
N GLY A 26 -6.28 -2.77 8.09
CA GLY A 26 -5.17 -3.32 8.85
C GLY A 26 -4.37 -2.19 9.51
N ASP A 27 -3.52 -2.55 10.46
CA ASP A 27 -2.70 -1.59 11.19
C ASP A 27 -1.36 -1.41 10.47
N GLY A 28 -0.92 -0.16 10.30
CA GLY A 28 0.38 0.12 9.71
C GLY A 28 0.88 1.52 10.04
N ASP A 29 2.21 1.64 10.12
CA ASP A 29 2.84 2.90 10.44
C ASP A 29 3.71 3.34 9.27
N VAL A 30 3.77 4.64 9.02
CA VAL A 30 4.69 5.19 8.02
C VAL A 30 5.69 6.09 8.70
N PHE A 31 6.97 5.94 8.33
CA PHE A 31 8.03 6.82 8.81
C PHE A 31 8.03 8.11 8.00
N LEU A 32 7.69 9.22 8.63
CA LEU A 32 7.61 10.55 8.02
C LEU A 32 8.33 11.56 8.90
N ASP A 33 9.13 12.42 8.28
CA ASP A 33 9.81 13.55 8.95
C ASP A 33 10.67 13.15 10.17
N GLY A 34 11.20 11.92 10.17
CA GLY A 34 12.08 11.41 11.23
C GLY A 34 11.36 10.67 12.35
N GLU A 35 10.03 10.48 12.26
CA GLU A 35 9.22 9.81 13.27
C GLU A 35 8.26 8.79 12.65
N TRP A 36 7.80 7.83 13.46
CA TRP A 36 6.76 6.88 13.06
C TRP A 36 5.38 7.46 13.34
N HIS A 37 4.50 7.36 12.34
CA HIS A 37 3.11 7.79 12.44
C HIS A 37 2.21 6.58 12.29
N GLU A 38 1.41 6.28 13.32
CA GLU A 38 0.39 5.24 13.31
C GLU A 38 -0.74 5.61 12.34
N GLY A 39 -1.27 4.64 11.61
CA GLY A 39 -2.42 4.85 10.73
C GLY A 39 -3.08 3.56 10.24
N GLU A 40 -4.19 3.74 9.53
CA GLU A 40 -4.98 2.64 9.01
C GLU A 40 -4.55 2.30 7.57
N LEU A 41 -4.38 1.01 7.29
CA LEU A 41 -4.12 0.48 5.95
C LEU A 41 -5.41 0.00 5.30
N PHE A 42 -5.69 0.53 4.12
CA PHE A 42 -6.76 0.08 3.25
C PHE A 42 -6.20 -0.77 2.11
N PHE A 43 -6.52 -2.06 2.13
CA PHE A 43 -6.09 -3.02 1.12
C PHE A 43 -7.12 -3.06 -0.02
N GLY A 44 -6.74 -2.50 -1.17
CA GLY A 44 -7.43 -2.69 -2.43
C GLY A 44 -6.84 -3.85 -3.24
N PRO A 45 -7.44 -4.16 -4.42
CA PRO A 45 -6.98 -5.28 -5.26
C PRO A 45 -5.60 -5.07 -5.89
N THR A 46 -5.18 -3.81 -6.08
CA THR A 46 -3.92 -3.45 -6.77
C THR A 46 -3.08 -2.41 -6.02
N LYS A 47 -3.60 -1.89 -4.90
CA LYS A 47 -2.93 -0.86 -4.11
C LYS A 47 -3.28 -0.98 -2.63
N ILE A 48 -2.37 -0.52 -1.78
CA ILE A 48 -2.55 -0.30 -0.36
C ILE A 48 -2.55 1.20 -0.13
N ILE A 49 -3.47 1.71 0.69
CA ILE A 49 -3.51 3.14 1.04
C ILE A 49 -3.32 3.24 2.55
N TRP A 50 -2.35 4.03 2.99
CA TRP A 50 -2.16 4.37 4.40
C TRP A 50 -2.81 5.72 4.71
N ASP A 51 -3.65 5.74 5.75
CA ASP A 51 -4.34 6.93 6.28
C ASP A 51 -5.01 7.78 5.19
N GLU A 52 -5.57 7.14 4.16
CA GLU A 52 -6.14 7.80 2.97
C GLU A 52 -5.20 8.78 2.23
N ARG A 53 -3.89 8.73 2.51
CA ARG A 53 -2.92 9.75 2.08
C ARG A 53 -1.78 9.20 1.25
N ILE A 54 -1.20 8.07 1.63
CA ILE A 54 -0.03 7.49 0.96
C ILE A 54 -0.44 6.21 0.24
N VAL A 55 -0.18 6.17 -1.06
CA VAL A 55 -0.49 5.01 -1.91
C VAL A 55 0.76 4.17 -2.12
N PHE A 56 0.60 2.86 -1.93
CA PHE A 56 1.59 1.85 -2.26
C PHE A 56 1.01 0.94 -3.35
N SER A 57 1.64 0.92 -4.53
CA SER A 57 1.28 0.04 -5.65
C SER A 57 2.53 -0.29 -6.46
N ASN A 58 2.47 -1.35 -7.28
CA ASN A 58 3.59 -1.69 -8.18
C ASN A 58 3.81 -0.64 -9.30
N GLU A 59 2.84 0.25 -9.53
CA GLU A 59 2.96 1.37 -10.48
C GLU A 59 3.72 2.55 -9.87
N GLU A 60 3.54 2.80 -8.56
CA GLU A 60 4.17 3.91 -7.83
C GLU A 60 5.59 3.57 -7.35
N GLY A 61 5.90 2.28 -7.20
CA GLY A 61 7.18 1.85 -6.65
C GLY A 61 7.28 0.34 -6.44
N ARG A 62 8.26 -0.08 -5.64
CA ARG A 62 8.48 -1.48 -5.29
C ARG A 62 9.02 -1.62 -3.88
N VAL A 63 8.76 -2.76 -3.24
CA VAL A 63 9.43 -3.12 -1.99
C VAL A 63 10.83 -3.62 -2.32
N GLU A 64 11.87 -2.91 -1.86
CA GLU A 64 13.26 -3.33 -2.07
C GLU A 64 13.75 -4.26 -0.95
N GLN A 65 13.27 -4.06 0.27
CA GLN A 65 13.70 -4.79 1.46
C GLN A 65 12.55 -4.93 2.46
N ILE A 66 12.56 -6.03 3.21
CA ILE A 66 11.69 -6.27 4.36
C ILE A 66 12.61 -6.51 5.56
N ILE A 67 12.55 -5.64 6.57
CA ILE A 67 13.43 -5.67 7.74
C ILE A 67 12.58 -5.87 8.99
N ASP A 68 13.02 -6.71 9.92
CA ASP A 68 12.32 -6.97 11.19
C ASP A 68 13.10 -6.45 12.42
N HIS A 69 14.07 -5.58 12.19
CA HIS A 69 14.86 -4.91 13.22
C HIS A 69 14.27 -3.53 13.56
N ASP A 70 14.12 -3.27 14.86
CA ASP A 70 13.64 -2.00 15.45
C ASP A 70 12.32 -1.44 14.86
N PRO A 71 11.24 -2.24 14.76
CA PRO A 71 9.94 -1.73 14.33
C PRO A 71 9.30 -0.83 15.40
N PRO A 72 8.37 0.07 15.02
CA PRO A 72 7.64 0.92 15.98
C PRO A 72 6.83 0.11 17.00
N HIS A 73 6.42 -1.10 16.62
CA HIS A 73 5.61 -1.99 17.42
C HIS A 73 6.12 -3.44 17.39
N PRO A 74 5.91 -4.23 18.46
CA PRO A 74 6.18 -5.67 18.44
C PRO A 74 5.41 -6.37 17.32
N ASN A 75 6.03 -7.40 16.72
CA ASN A 75 5.45 -8.18 15.61
C ASN A 75 5.18 -7.41 14.31
N PHE A 76 5.72 -6.20 14.17
CA PHE A 76 5.74 -5.49 12.90
C PHE A 76 7.01 -5.82 12.11
N VAL A 77 6.95 -5.59 10.80
CA VAL A 77 8.10 -5.60 9.88
C VAL A 77 8.05 -4.34 9.03
N VAL A 78 9.21 -3.84 8.67
CA VAL A 78 9.41 -2.59 7.93
C VAL A 78 9.69 -2.88 6.47
N LEU A 79 8.77 -2.46 5.60
CA LEU A 79 8.88 -2.50 4.16
C LEU A 79 9.57 -1.23 3.66
N HIS A 80 10.71 -1.39 2.98
CA HIS A 80 11.42 -0.29 2.33
C HIS A 80 10.84 -0.11 0.93
N PHE A 81 9.85 0.77 0.81
CA PHE A 81 9.17 1.02 -0.45
C PHE A 81 9.88 2.12 -1.25
N ARG A 82 10.56 1.73 -2.32
CA ARG A 82 11.26 2.65 -3.22
C ARG A 82 10.29 3.24 -4.23
N ARG A 83 10.19 4.56 -4.22
CA ARG A 83 9.55 5.38 -5.27
C ARG A 83 10.62 6.02 -6.16
N PRO A 84 10.25 6.68 -7.27
CA PRO A 84 11.22 7.35 -8.14
C PRO A 84 12.05 8.44 -7.44
N LYS A 85 11.52 9.08 -6.40
CA LYS A 85 12.14 10.25 -5.76
C LYS A 85 12.70 9.99 -4.37
N ASP A 86 12.25 8.95 -3.70
CA ASP A 86 12.54 8.69 -2.30
C ASP A 86 12.24 7.22 -1.90
N VAL A 87 12.44 6.92 -0.62
CA VAL A 87 12.06 5.67 0.01
C VAL A 87 11.09 5.99 1.14
N VAL A 88 9.95 5.31 1.15
CA VAL A 88 8.99 5.37 2.25
C VAL A 88 9.12 4.09 3.05
N LEU A 89 9.24 4.20 4.37
CA LEU A 89 9.23 3.05 5.26
C LEU A 89 7.81 2.82 5.73
N LEU A 90 7.26 1.66 5.39
CA LEU A 90 5.94 1.22 5.82
C LEU A 90 6.11 0.03 6.77
N ALA A 91 5.79 0.23 8.05
CA ALA A 91 5.73 -0.86 9.01
C ALA A 91 4.33 -1.50 8.97
N VAL A 92 4.28 -2.82 8.90
CA VAL A 92 3.03 -3.59 8.90
C VAL A 92 3.12 -4.73 9.90
N HIS A 93 2.00 -5.10 10.51
CA HIS A 93 1.97 -6.30 11.34
C HIS A 93 2.30 -7.55 10.50
N ARG A 94 3.08 -8.49 11.04
CA ARG A 94 3.53 -9.72 10.35
C ARG A 94 2.40 -10.52 9.71
N ARG A 95 1.23 -10.56 10.36
CA ARG A 95 0.03 -11.24 9.86
C ARG A 95 -0.49 -10.66 8.53
N GLU A 96 -0.20 -9.38 8.27
CA GLU A 96 -0.63 -8.69 7.06
C GLU A 96 0.30 -8.93 5.86
N LEU A 97 1.50 -9.51 6.07
CA LEU A 97 2.47 -9.74 4.99
C LEU A 97 1.90 -10.54 3.82
N THR A 98 1.04 -11.53 4.09
CA THR A 98 0.37 -12.29 3.03
C THR A 98 -0.55 -11.41 2.18
N ARG A 99 -1.26 -10.46 2.81
CA ARG A 99 -2.12 -9.50 2.11
C ARG A 99 -1.30 -8.46 1.37
N VAL A 100 -0.21 -7.96 1.97
CA VAL A 100 0.74 -7.08 1.30
C VAL A 100 1.29 -7.77 0.05
N GLY A 101 1.73 -9.03 0.15
CA GLY A 101 2.29 -9.79 -0.97
C GLY A 101 1.29 -10.15 -2.07
N ALA A 102 -0.02 -10.08 -1.79
CA ALA A 102 -1.05 -10.21 -2.81
C ALA A 102 -1.20 -8.93 -3.65
N VAL A 103 -0.78 -7.77 -3.13
CA VAL A 103 -0.94 -6.45 -3.75
C VAL A 103 0.38 -5.91 -4.31
N LEU A 104 1.46 -6.02 -3.53
CA LEU A 104 2.79 -5.56 -3.87
C LEU A 104 3.71 -6.73 -4.17
N GLN A 105 4.56 -6.55 -5.18
CA GLN A 105 5.64 -7.49 -5.42
C GLN A 105 6.67 -7.37 -4.28
N LEU A 106 6.83 -8.46 -3.53
CA LEU A 106 7.82 -8.56 -2.47
C LEU A 106 9.14 -9.11 -3.03
N PRO A 107 10.29 -8.70 -2.47
CA PRO A 107 11.57 -9.32 -2.79
C PRO A 107 11.55 -10.80 -2.35
N LEU A 108 12.14 -11.66 -3.18
CA LEU A 108 12.28 -13.10 -2.93
C LEU A 108 13.31 -13.40 -1.85
#